data_AF-A0A7C6UVJ4-F1
#
_entry.id   AF-A0A7C6UVJ4-F1
#
_cell.length_a   1.000
_cell.length_b   1.000
_cell.length_c   1.000
_cell.angle_alpha   90.00
_cell.angle_beta   90.00
_cell.angle_gamma   90.00
#
_symmetry.space_group_name_H-M   'P 1'
#
loop_
_entity.id
_entity.type
_entity.pdbx_description
1 polymer ?
#
loop_
_entity_poly.entity_id
_entity_poly.type
_entity_poly.pdbx_seq_one_letter_code
_entity_poly.pdbx_strand_id
1 'polypeptide(L)' 'MKAALVSRELRKEHQEIIIHTGQHYNRELSDIFFDEMNITQPDYNLGIGSDTHARQTGQMMIELEALFLEEKHVLLWI' A
#
# COMPACT_ATOMS: atom_id res chain seq x y z
N MET A 1 -10.96 3.27 3.24
CA MET A 1 -11.72 4.53 3.50
C MET A 1 -11.09 5.41 4.59
N LYS A 2 -10.78 4.89 5.80
CA LYS A 2 -10.22 5.71 6.91
C LYS A 2 -8.88 6.38 6.57
N ALA A 3 -7.96 5.66 5.96
CA ALA A 3 -6.62 6.17 5.68
C ALA A 3 -6.57 7.21 4.54
N ALA A 4 -7.58 7.24 3.66
CA ALA A 4 -7.71 8.25 2.59
C ALA A 4 -7.79 9.68 3.15
N LEU A 5 -8.54 9.85 4.24
CA LEU A 5 -8.73 11.14 4.90
C LEU A 5 -7.44 11.65 5.54
N VAL A 6 -6.67 10.74 6.14
CA VAL A 6 -5.39 11.04 6.79
C VAL A 6 -4.32 11.37 5.75
N SER A 7 -4.23 10.55 4.69
CA SER A 7 -3.32 10.72 3.55
C SER A 7 -3.43 12.12 2.92
N ARG A 8 -4.66 12.61 2.67
CA ARG A 8 -4.88 13.95 2.12
C ARG A 8 -4.28 15.07 2.99
N GLU A 9 -4.34 14.93 4.31
CA GLU A 9 -3.81 15.94 5.23
C GLU A 9 -2.29 15.84 5.36
N LEU A 10 -1.76 14.61 5.48
CA LEU A 10 -0.32 14.37 5.56
C LEU A 10 0.43 14.89 4.33
N ARG A 11 -0.14 14.72 3.13
CA ARG A 11 0.46 15.16 1.86
C ARG A 11 0.62 16.66 1.71
N LYS A 12 0.02 17.48 2.57
CA LYS A 12 0.25 18.94 2.55
C LYS A 12 1.66 19.32 2.99
N GLU A 13 2.26 18.52 3.87
CA GLU A 13 3.55 18.82 4.50
C GLU A 13 4.58 17.69 4.36
N HIS A 14 4.15 16.50 3.92
CA HIS A 14 5.00 15.31 3.83
C HIS A 14 4.86 14.64 2.47
N GLN A 15 5.94 14.00 2.01
CA GLN A 15 5.89 13.06 0.91
C GLN A 15 5.43 11.71 1.47
N GLU A 16 4.32 11.21 0.95
CA GLU A 16 3.75 9.91 1.30
C GLU A 16 4.11 8.92 0.19
N ILE A 17 4.59 7.74 0.59
CA ILE A 17 4.76 6.58 -0.31
C ILE A 17 3.64 5.61 0.02
N ILE A 18 2.80 5.29 -0.95
CA ILE A 18 1.69 4.35 -0.81
C ILE A 18 2.14 2.97 -1.32
N ILE A 19 2.10 1.97 -0.44
CA ILE A 19 2.41 0.59 -0.79
C ILE A 19 1.12 -0.22 -0.76
N HIS A 20 0.84 -0.94 -1.84
CA HIS A 20 -0.26 -1.88 -1.94
C HIS A 20 0.29 -3.31 -1.83
N THR A 21 -0.13 -4.08 -0.82
CA THR A 21 0.44 -5.42 -0.59
C THR A 21 0.01 -6.45 -1.65
N GLY A 22 -1.12 -6.24 -2.33
CA GLY A 22 -1.62 -7.17 -3.36
C GLY A 22 -2.65 -8.19 -2.85
N GLN A 23 -3.09 -8.07 -1.60
CA GLN A 23 -4.01 -9.02 -0.96
C GLN A 23 -5.48 -8.92 -1.45
N HIS A 24 -5.83 -7.87 -2.19
CA HIS A 24 -7.17 -7.71 -2.77
C HIS A 24 -7.29 -8.38 -4.14
N TYR A 25 -8.26 -9.29 -4.24
CA TYR A 25 -8.46 -10.22 -5.37
C TYR A 25 -8.85 -9.58 -6.71
N ASN A 26 -9.30 -8.33 -6.73
CA ASN A 26 -9.69 -7.68 -7.98
C ASN A 26 -9.03 -6.30 -8.09
N ARG A 27 -8.11 -6.20 -9.04
CA ARG A 27 -7.42 -4.96 -9.43
C ARG A 27 -8.43 -3.85 -9.75
N GLU A 28 -9.54 -4.20 -10.39
CA GLU A 28 -10.61 -3.29 -10.78
C GLU A 28 -11.29 -2.64 -9.57
N LEU A 29 -11.46 -3.39 -8.47
CA LEU A 29 -12.00 -2.85 -7.21
C LEU A 29 -11.00 -1.93 -6.50
N SER A 30 -9.70 -2.18 -6.65
CA SER A 30 -8.65 -1.32 -6.10
C SER A 30 -8.57 -0.02 -6.87
N ASP A 31 -8.58 -0.09 -8.21
CA ASP A 31 -8.50 1.08 -9.10
C ASP A 31 -9.69 2.02 -8.91
N ILE A 32 -10.92 1.48 -8.86
CA ILE A 32 -12.13 2.27 -8.57
C ILE A 32 -12.03 2.93 -7.19
N PHE A 33 -11.48 2.24 -6.19
CA PHE A 33 -11.33 2.79 -4.84
C PHE A 33 -10.35 3.98 -4.80
N PHE A 34 -9.22 3.91 -5.50
CA PHE A 34 -8.27 5.03 -5.58
C PHE A 34 -8.90 6.22 -6.30
N ASP A 35 -9.62 5.98 -7.40
CA ASP A 35 -10.28 7.01 -8.19
C ASP A 35 -11.42 7.70 -7.41
N GLU A 36 -12.33 6.93 -6.79
CA GLU A 36 -13.47 7.48 -6.03
C GLU A 36 -13.04 8.28 -4.79
N MET A 37 -11.93 7.88 -4.17
CA MET A 37 -11.43 8.53 -2.95
C MET A 37 -10.42 9.65 -3.25
N ASN A 38 -10.12 9.91 -4.53
CA ASN A 38 -9.10 10.86 -4.98
C ASN A 38 -7.75 10.64 -4.26
N ILE A 39 -7.36 9.38 -4.11
CA ILE A 39 -6.08 8.97 -3.57
C ILE A 39 -5.18 8.63 -4.76
N THR A 40 -3.92 9.06 -4.72
CA THR A 40 -2.94 8.68 -5.74
C THR A 40 -2.82 7.16 -5.83
N GLN A 41 -2.59 6.65 -7.03
CA GLN A 41 -2.24 5.25 -7.26
C GLN A 41 -1.00 4.86 -6.42
N PRO A 42 -0.89 3.59 -5.97
CA PRO A 42 0.20 3.15 -5.12
C PRO A 42 1.55 3.27 -5.85
N ASP A 43 2.56 3.77 -5.15
CA ASP A 43 3.95 3.86 -5.64
C ASP A 43 4.56 2.47 -5.81
N TYR A 44 4.18 1.53 -4.94
CA TYR A 44 4.62 0.14 -5.00
C TYR A 44 3.43 -0.81 -4.88
N ASN A 45 3.44 -1.88 -5.68
CA ASN A 45 2.51 -2.99 -5.51
C ASN A 45 3.30 -4.29 -5.33
N LEU A 46 3.26 -4.87 -4.14
CA LEU A 46 4.06 -6.05 -3.78
C LEU A 46 3.51 -7.34 -4.40
N GLY A 47 2.29 -7.33 -4.94
CA GLY A 47 1.72 -8.48 -5.64
C GLY A 47 1.58 -9.75 -4.79
N ILE A 48 1.52 -9.62 -3.46
CA ILE A 48 1.36 -10.72 -2.52
C ILE A 48 -0.09 -11.19 -2.60
N GLY A 49 -0.30 -12.14 -3.52
CA GLY A 49 -1.59 -12.72 -3.81
C GLY A 49 -2.04 -13.77 -2.79
N SER A 50 -2.98 -14.60 -3.21
CA SER A 50 -3.63 -15.62 -2.38
C SER A 50 -2.68 -16.74 -1.99
N ASP A 51 -2.36 -16.82 -0.70
CA ASP A 51 -1.63 -17.93 -0.11
C ASP A 51 -2.17 -18.16 1.32
N THR A 52 -1.66 -19.15 2.04
CA THR A 52 -1.94 -19.30 3.47
C THR A 52 -1.53 -18.04 4.23
N HIS A 53 -2.25 -17.70 5.30
CA HIS A 53 -1.97 -16.50 6.11
C HIS A 53 -0.50 -16.41 6.55
N ALA A 54 0.10 -17.53 6.97
CA ALA A 54 1.50 -17.54 7.39
C ALA A 54 2.47 -17.18 6.24
N ARG A 55 2.21 -17.67 5.04
CA ARG A 55 3.04 -17.39 3.85
C ARG A 55 2.87 -15.96 3.37
N GLN A 56 1.63 -15.45 3.34
CA GLN A 56 1.36 -14.05 3.01
C GLN A 56 2.05 -13.11 4.00
N THR A 57 1.97 -13.39 5.31
CA THR A 57 2.65 -12.59 6.34
C THR A 57 4.17 -12.62 6.18
N GLY A 58 4.75 -13.80 5.95
CA GLY A 58 6.19 -13.94 5.73
C GLY A 58 6.67 -13.17 4.49
N GLN A 59 5.92 -13.25 3.39
CA GLN A 59 6.21 -12.48 2.18
C GLN A 59 6.11 -10.97 2.41
N MET A 60 5.07 -10.52 3.11
CA MET A 60 4.93 -9.10 3.45
C MET A 60 6.15 -8.61 4.25
N MET A 61 6.60 -9.36 5.24
CA MET A 61 7.77 -8.97 6.04
C MET A 61 9.03 -8.80 5.19
N ILE A 62 9.31 -9.75 4.30
CA ILE A 62 10.53 -9.74 3.47
C ILE A 62 10.51 -8.55 2.49
N GLU A 63 9.41 -8.38 1.75
CA GLU A 63 9.29 -7.34 0.73
C GLU A 63 9.28 -5.93 1.36
N LEU A 64 8.60 -5.77 2.50
CA LEU A 64 8.59 -4.50 3.23
C LEU A 64 9.96 -4.16 3.81
N GLU A 65 10.69 -5.15 4.35
CA GLU A 65 12.06 -4.91 4.85
C GLU A 65 12.98 -4.44 3.72
N ALA A 66 12.95 -5.09 2.56
CA ALA A 66 13.73 -4.67 1.41
C ALA A 66 13.43 -3.22 1.00
N LEU A 67 12.14 -2.86 0.92
CA LEU A 67 11.71 -1.52 0.56
C LEU A 67 12.09 -0.47 1.62
N PHE A 68 11.96 -0.79 2.90
CA PHE A 68 12.32 0.14 3.98
C PHE A 68 13.83 0.37 4.12
N LEU A 69 14.66 -0.55 3.63
CA LEU A 69 16.11 -0.34 3.55
C LEU A 69 16.50 0.64 2.44
N GLU A 70 15.69 0.72 1.39
CA GLU A 70 15.90 1.65 0.26
C GLU A 70 15.30 3.03 0.55
N GLU A 71 14.12 3.08 1.19
CA GLU A 71 13.35 4.30 1.39
C GLU A 71 13.45 4.87 2.81
N LYS A 72 13.84 6.15 2.94
CA LYS A 72 14.01 6.82 4.25
C LYS A 72 12.71 7.26 4.92
N HIS A 73 11.61 7.37 4.17
CA HIS A 73 10.32 7.87 4.68
C HIS A 73 9.17 7.05 4.09
N VAL A 74 8.66 6.08 4.85
CA VAL A 74 7.64 5.16 4.36
C VAL A 74 6.41 5.17 5.25
N LEU A 75 5.23 5.37 4.66
CA LEU A 75 3.96 5.18 5.33
C LEU A 75 3.29 3.93 4.74
N LEU A 76 3.24 2.85 5.51
CA LEU A 76 2.68 1.58 5.04
C LEU A 76 1.13 1.63 5.00
N TRP A 77 0.56 1.28 3.86
CA TRP A 77 -0.86 1.00 3.68
C TRP A 77 -1.09 -0.52 3.67
N ILE A 78 -1.98 -1.01 4.54
CA ILE A 78 -2.47 -2.39 4.59
C ILE A 78 -3.99 -2.39 4.46
#